data_AF-A0AAN8TWH4-F1
#
_entry.id   AF-A0AAN8TWH4-F1
#
_cell.length_a   1.000
_cell.length_b   1.000
_cell.length_c   1.000
_cell.angle_alpha   90.00
_cell.angle_beta   90.00
_cell.angle_gamma   90.00
#
_symmetry.space_group_name_H-M   'P 1'
#
loop_
_entity.id
_entity.type
_entity.pdbx_description
1 polymer ?
#
loop_
_entity_poly.entity_id
_entity_poly.type
_entity_poly.pdbx_seq_one_letter_code
_entity_poly.pdbx_strand_id
1 'polypeptide(L)' 'MGCSANSLAVDMARNIMCTHDNSNAVILSTEILSTGWYPGRERPFIILNCIFRVGGAAIFVE' A
#
# COMPACT_ATOMS: atom_id res chain seq x y z
N MET A 1 1.78 8.31 -0.39
CA MET A 1 1.70 7.40 -1.54
C MET A 1 0.43 6.61 -1.33
N GLY A 2 -0.60 6.83 -2.16
CA GLY A 2 -1.89 6.15 -2.00
C GLY A 2 -1.83 4.76 -2.62
N CYS A 3 -2.78 4.44 -3.49
CA CYS A 3 -2.89 3.12 -4.13
C CYS A 3 -1.65 2.67 -4.95
N SER A 4 -0.70 3.57 -5.22
CA SER A 4 0.58 3.29 -5.88
C SER A 4 1.75 2.98 -4.93
N ALA A 5 1.53 2.96 -3.61
CA ALA A 5 2.59 2.73 -2.63
C ALA A 5 3.33 1.40 -2.87
N ASN A 6 2.60 0.34 -3.21
CA ASN A 6 3.18 -0.98 -3.40
C ASN A 6 4.10 -1.04 -4.62
N SER A 7 3.72 -0.41 -5.74
CA SER A 7 4.59 -0.31 -6.92
C SER A 7 5.88 0.45 -6.60
N LEU A 8 5.81 1.50 -5.79
CA LEU A 8 7.01 2.23 -5.38
C LEU A 8 7.88 1.40 -4.43
N ALA A 9 7.27 0.68 -3.49
CA ALA A 9 8.00 -0.17 -2.57
C ALA A 9 8.80 -1.26 -3.30
N VAL A 10 8.24 -1.83 -4.37
CA VAL A 10 8.94 -2.79 -5.24
C VAL A 10 10.13 -2.15 -5.96
N ASP A 11 9.96 -0.96 -6.53
CA ASP A 11 11.05 -0.23 -7.19
C ASP A 11 12.17 0.13 -6.20
N MET A 12 11.81 0.59 -5.00
CA MET A 12 12.76 0.86 -3.92
C MET A 12 13.53 -0.39 -3.50
N ALA A 13 12.84 -1.50 -3.27
CA ALA A 13 13.46 -2.77 -2.90
C ALA A 13 14.46 -3.22 -3.97
N ARG A 14 14.06 -3.17 -5.25
CA ARG A 14 14.96 -3.47 -6.39
C ARG A 14 16.21 -2.59 -6.36
N ASN A 15 16.06 -1.28 -6.22
CA ASN A 15 17.19 -0.36 -6.23
C ASN A 15 18.16 -0.61 -5.06
N ILE A 16 17.64 -0.94 -3.87
CA ILE A 16 18.47 -1.27 -2.71
C ILE A 16 19.21 -2.59 -2.93
N MET A 17 18.52 -3.65 -3.37
CA MET A 17 19.13 -4.97 -3.59
C MET A 17 20.18 -4.94 -4.70
N CYS A 18 20.03 -4.10 -5.72
CA CYS A 18 21.07 -3.89 -6.73
C CYS A 18 22.38 -3.30 -6.18
N THR A 19 22.36 -2.71 -4.98
CA THR A 19 23.57 -2.16 -4.33
C THR A 19 24.15 -3.07 -3.25
N HIS A 20 23.42 -4.11 -2.83
CA HIS A 20 23.82 -5.03 -1.76
C HIS A 20 23.60 -6.48 -2.20
N ASP A 21 24.67 -7.15 -2.62
CA ASP A 21 24.63 -8.56 -3.03
C ASP A 21 24.09 -9.48 -1.92
N ASN A 22 23.39 -10.55 -2.31
CA ASN A 22 22.77 -11.54 -1.41
C ASN A 22 21.84 -10.93 -0.34
N SER A 23 21.11 -9.86 -0.70
CA SER A 23 20.14 -9.23 0.19
C SER A 23 18.74 -9.71 -0.10
N ASN A 24 18.02 -10.07 0.96
CA ASN A 24 16.60 -10.40 0.89
C ASN A 24 15.77 -9.23 1.43
N ALA A 25 14.60 -9.00 0.84
CA ALA A 25 13.67 -7.97 1.24
C ALA A 25 12.27 -8.54 1.52
N VAL A 26 11.63 -8.03 2.57
CA VAL A 26 10.20 -8.24 2.82
C VAL A 26 9.50 -6.92 2.61
N ILE A 27 8.58 -6.88 1.66
CA ILE A 27 7.72 -5.73 1.39
C ILE A 27 6.37 -6.00 2.07
N LEU A 28 5.98 -5.12 2.99
CA LEU A 28 4.70 -5.19 3.69
C LEU A 28 3.85 -3.97 3.32
N SER A 29 2.61 -4.24 2.92
CA SER A 29 1.59 -3.23 2.66
C SER A 29 0.42 -3.45 3.59
N THR A 30 -0.02 -2.40 4.27
CA THR A 30 -1.21 -2.42 5.12
C THR A 30 -2.01 -1.15 4.87
N GLU A 31 -3.30 -1.32 4.64
CA GLU A 31 -4.24 -0.22 4.39
C GLU A 31 -5.32 -0.27 5.46
N ILE A 32 -5.41 0.79 6.27
CA ILE A 32 -6.33 0.90 7.41
C ILE A 32 -7.24 2.11 7.19
N LEU A 33 -8.56 1.89 7.23
CA LEU A 33 -9.57 2.90 6.89
C LEU A 33 -10.12 3.68 8.07
N SER A 34 -9.59 3.47 9.27
CA SER A 34 -10.07 4.16 10.49
C SER A 34 -10.05 5.68 10.34
N THR A 35 -9.12 6.23 9.55
CA THR A 35 -9.00 7.67 9.25
C THR A 35 -9.68 8.10 7.94
N GLY A 36 -10.09 7.15 7.10
CA GLY A 36 -10.62 7.39 5.75
C GLY A 36 -12.14 7.33 5.63
N TRP A 37 -12.87 7.03 6.72
CA TRP A 37 -14.32 6.93 6.72
C TRP A 37 -15.01 8.29 6.55
N TYR A 38 -15.93 8.39 5.58
CA TYR A 38 -16.73 9.60 5.38
C TYR A 38 -18.11 9.48 6.07
N PRO A 39 -18.41 10.25 7.13
CA PRO A 39 -19.69 10.14 7.84
C PRO A 39 -20.82 10.98 7.22
N GLY A 40 -20.53 11.81 6.22
CA GLY A 40 -21.50 12.72 5.62
C GLY A 40 -22.44 12.08 4.59
N ARG A 41 -23.22 12.90 3.90
CA ARG A 41 -24.25 12.47 2.93
C ARG A 41 -24.05 13.01 1.53
N GLU A 42 -22.94 13.70 1.27
CA GLU A 42 -22.64 14.20 -0.07
C GLU A 42 -22.31 13.02 -0.98
N ARG A 43 -23.14 12.83 -2.01
CA ARG A 43 -23.02 11.71 -2.96
C ARG A 43 -21.60 11.50 -3.50
N PRO A 44 -20.82 12.54 -3.87
CA PRO A 44 -19.46 12.35 -4.39
C PRO A 44 -18.50 11.72 -3.38
N PHE A 45 -18.73 11.89 -2.08
CA PHE A 45 -17.81 11.44 -1.03
C PHE A 45 -18.19 10.07 -0.45
N ILE A 46 -19.45 9.64 -0.58
CA ILE A 46 -19.91 8.30 -0.19
C ILE A 46 -19.14 7.19 -0.93
N ILE A 47 -18.64 7.46 -2.14
CA ILE A 47 -17.88 6.50 -2.93
C ILE A 47 -16.67 5.92 -2.18
N LEU A 48 -16.05 6.71 -1.30
CA LEU A 48 -14.94 6.28 -0.44
C LEU A 48 -15.34 5.06 0.42
N ASN A 49 -16.53 5.12 1.01
CA ASN A 49 -17.05 4.05 1.88
C ASN A 49 -17.47 2.79 1.10
N CYS A 50 -17.74 2.92 -0.20
CA CYS A 50 -18.17 1.81 -1.04
C CYS A 50 -16.99 1.00 -1.60
N ILE A 51 -15.91 1.69 -1.99
CA ILE A 51 -14.79 1.08 -2.75
C ILE A 51 -13.67 0.62 -1.84
N PHE A 52 -13.28 1.42 -0.84
CA PHE A 52 -12.12 1.11 -0.02
C PHE A 52 -12.43 0.05 1.04
N ARG A 53 -11.48 -0.87 1.28
CA ARG A 53 -11.51 -1.88 2.35
C ARG A 53 -10.20 -1.91 3.12
N VAL A 54 -10.26 -2.44 4.34
CA VAL A 54 -9.07 -2.72 5.16
C VAL A 54 -8.43 -4.01 4.65
N GLY A 55 -7.11 -4.03 4.55
CA GLY A 55 -6.39 -5.22 4.11
C GLY A 55 -4.88 -5.05 4.22
N GLY A 56 -4.16 -6.13 3.95
CA GLY A 56 -2.71 -6.11 3.88
C GLY A 56 -2.18 -7.22 2.99
N ALA A 57 -0.98 -7.01 2.47
CA ALA A 57 -0.25 -7.96 1.65
C ALA A 57 1.24 -7.93 2.03
N ALA A 58 1.90 -9.09 1.96
CA ALA A 58 3.33 -9.19 2.16
C ALA A 58 3.95 -9.96 0.98
N ILE A 59 5.10 -9.51 0.52
CA ILE A 59 5.87 -10.17 -0.53
C ILE A 59 7.31 -10.31 -0.04
N PHE A 60 7.87 -11.48 -0.26
CA PHE A 60 9.29 -11.75 -0.05
C PHE A 60 10.01 -11.70 -1.39
N VAL A 61 11.16 -11.05 -1.43
CA VAL A 61 12.00 -10.88 -2.61
C VAL A 61 13.43 -11.23 -2.24
N GLU A 62 14.06 -12.07 -3.06
CA GLU A 62 15.46 -12.50 -2.96
C GLU A 62 16.21 -12.14 -4.25
#